data_AF-A0A2G4HWH2-F1
#
_entry.id   AF-A0A2G4HWH2-F1
#
_cell.length_a   1.000
_cell.length_b   1.000
_cell.length_c   1.000
_cell.angle_alpha   90.00
_cell.angle_beta   90.00
_cell.angle_gamma   90.00
#
_symmetry.space_group_name_H-M   'P 1'
#
loop_
_entity.id
_entity.type
_entity.pdbx_description
1 polymer ?
#
loop_
_entity_poly.entity_id
_entity_poly.type
_entity_poly.pdbx_seq_one_letter_code
_entity_poly.pdbx_strand_id
1 'polypeptide(L)'
;MVTVLVFGLTLRDAVGETEFEIEAAESTTVRKLIESNYDRMGPLLQFLVNREVMIAVNKKVSSEDTVVKDGDILKFSHQGMTSYDGTRDIPI
;
A
#
# COMPACT_ATOMS: atom_id res chain seq x y z
N MET A 1 -13.33 10.21 5.93
CA MET A 1 -12.36 10.25 4.85
C MET A 1 -11.09 9.53 5.26
N VAL A 2 -10.57 8.64 4.42
CA VAL A 2 -9.25 8.00 4.61
C VAL A 2 -8.27 8.68 3.67
N THR A 3 -7.13 9.12 4.20
CA THR A 3 -6.06 9.72 3.39
C THR A 3 -5.12 8.63 2.91
N VAL A 4 -4.90 8.52 1.61
CA VAL A 4 -4.01 7.54 0.99
C VAL A 4 -2.76 8.25 0.49
N LEU A 5 -1.60 7.73 0.87
CA LEU A 5 -0.29 8.21 0.47
C LEU A 5 0.45 7.12 -0.31
N VAL A 6 0.92 7.46 -1.52
CA VAL A 6 1.63 6.53 -2.41
C VAL A 6 3.10 6.90 -2.50
N PHE A 7 3.97 5.97 -2.12
CA PHE A 7 5.42 6.15 -2.10
C PHE A 7 6.15 5.13 -2.98
N GLY A 8 7.25 5.59 -3.57
CA GLY A 8 8.01 4.85 -4.57
C GLY A 8 7.54 5.18 -5.98
N LEU A 9 8.49 5.43 -6.89
CA LEU A 9 8.19 5.80 -8.28
C LEU A 9 7.32 4.73 -8.94
N THR A 10 7.62 3.45 -8.74
CA THR A 10 6.84 2.33 -9.28
C THR A 10 5.35 2.40 -8.93
N LEU A 11 5.00 2.66 -7.66
CA LEU A 11 3.59 2.75 -7.27
C LEU A 11 2.95 4.05 -7.74
N ARG A 12 3.71 5.15 -7.75
CA ARG A 12 3.23 6.45 -8.22
C ARG A 12 2.94 6.43 -9.72
N ASP A 13 3.78 5.79 -10.51
CA ASP A 13 3.59 5.64 -11.95
C ASP A 13 2.38 4.73 -12.25
N ALA A 14 2.14 3.71 -11.41
CA ALA A 14 1.01 2.82 -11.55
C ALA A 14 -0.34 3.46 -11.15
N VAL A 15 -0.36 4.26 -10.08
CA VAL A 15 -1.58 4.91 -9.55
C VAL A 15 -1.82 6.28 -10.19
N GLY A 16 -0.78 6.96 -10.67
CA GLY A 16 -0.84 8.31 -11.23
C GLY A 16 -0.98 9.43 -10.18
N GLU A 17 -1.19 9.09 -8.91
CA GLU A 17 -1.38 10.02 -7.81
C GLU A 17 -0.41 9.74 -6.67
N THR A 18 0.07 10.80 -6.00
CA THR A 18 0.98 10.67 -4.85
C THR A 18 0.26 10.69 -3.51
N GLU A 19 -0.88 11.37 -3.45
CA GLU A 19 -1.69 11.55 -2.26
C GLU A 19 -3.12 11.85 -2.70
N PHE A 20 -4.09 11.21 -2.05
CA PHE A 20 -5.50 11.46 -2.29
C PHE A 20 -6.38 10.96 -1.16
N GLU A 21 -7.63 11.39 -1.17
CA GLU A 21 -8.62 11.04 -0.19
C GLU A 21 -9.68 10.09 -0.78
N ILE A 22 -10.10 9.14 0.04
CA ILE A 22 -11.16 8.18 -0.28
C ILE A 22 -12.21 8.18 0.81
N GLU A 23 -13.47 8.05 0.40
CA GLU A 23 -14.58 7.88 1.32
C GLU A 23 -14.62 6.44 1.85
N ALA A 24 -14.61 6.29 3.17
CA ALA A 24 -14.79 5.01 3.84
C ALA A 24 -16.11 5.09 4.62
N ALA A 25 -17.20 4.67 3.97
CA ALA A 25 -18.55 4.75 4.54
C ALA A 25 -18.69 3.93 5.84
N GLU A 26 -17.96 2.83 5.94
CA GLU A 26 -17.90 1.96 7.11
C GLU A 26 -16.46 1.54 7.39
N SER A 27 -16.19 1.08 8.61
CA SER A 27 -14.90 0.45 8.93
C SER A 27 -14.70 -0.78 8.06
N THR A 28 -13.66 -0.79 7.24
CA THR A 28 -13.39 -1.85 6.26
C THR A 28 -11.93 -2.29 6.32
N THR A 29 -11.54 -3.38 5.66
CA THR A 29 -10.13 -3.75 5.58
C THR A 29 -9.42 -2.99 4.46
N VAL A 30 -8.09 -2.84 4.54
CA VAL A 30 -7.30 -2.22 3.45
C VAL A 30 -7.58 -2.90 2.11
N ARG A 31 -7.63 -4.23 2.08
CA ARG A 31 -7.98 -5.00 0.88
C ARG A 31 -9.33 -4.59 0.30
N LYS A 32 -10.38 -4.60 1.13
CA LYS A 32 -11.72 -4.20 0.71
C LYS A 32 -11.79 -2.74 0.29
N LEU A 33 -11.03 -1.84 0.94
CA LEU A 33 -10.96 -0.44 0.56
C LEU A 33 -10.41 -0.29 -0.87
N ILE A 34 -9.36 -1.03 -1.21
CA ILE A 34 -8.77 -1.06 -2.55
C ILE A 34 -9.77 -1.62 -3.57
N GLU A 35 -10.42 -2.74 -3.25
CA GLU A 35 -11.40 -3.40 -4.11
C GLU A 35 -12.63 -2.51 -4.38
N SER A 36 -13.15 -1.83 -3.36
CA SER A 36 -14.28 -0.90 -3.49
C SER A 36 -13.93 0.38 -4.25
N ASN A 37 -12.65 0.73 -4.36
CA ASN A 37 -12.16 1.91 -5.06
C ASN A 37 -11.23 1.52 -6.22
N TYR A 38 -11.61 0.46 -6.94
CA TYR A 38 -10.80 -0.16 -8.00
C TYR A 38 -10.37 0.83 -9.08
N ASP A 39 -11.21 1.81 -9.43
CA ASP A 39 -10.90 2.80 -10.46
C ASP A 39 -9.64 3.62 -10.16
N ARG A 40 -9.31 3.83 -8.88
CA ARG A 40 -8.14 4.61 -8.44
C ARG A 40 -7.06 3.74 -7.82
N MET A 41 -7.45 2.73 -7.04
CA MET A 41 -6.53 1.90 -6.27
C MET A 41 -6.25 0.55 -6.91
N GLY A 42 -6.99 0.16 -7.96
CA GLY A 42 -6.85 -1.13 -8.65
C GLY A 42 -5.40 -1.48 -9.04
N PRO A 43 -4.57 -0.53 -9.53
CA PRO A 43 -3.16 -0.79 -9.82
C PRO A 43 -2.35 -1.28 -8.62
N LEU A 44 -2.74 -0.97 -7.37
CA LEU A 44 -2.06 -1.43 -6.15
C LEU A 44 -2.23 -2.92 -5.89
N LEU A 45 -3.31 -3.55 -6.39
CA LEU A 45 -3.61 -4.96 -6.15
C LEU A 45 -2.51 -5.89 -6.67
N GLN A 46 -1.91 -5.57 -7.83
CA GLN A 46 -0.83 -6.39 -8.39
C GLN A 46 0.39 -6.42 -7.46
N PHE A 47 0.76 -5.28 -6.89
CA PHE A 47 1.89 -5.17 -5.96
C PHE A 47 1.57 -5.83 -4.61
N LEU A 48 0.30 -5.82 -4.21
CA LEU A 48 -0.19 -6.51 -3.02
C LEU A 48 -0.06 -8.03 -3.17
N VAL A 49 -0.49 -8.58 -4.30
CA VAL A 49 -0.38 -10.01 -4.63
C VAL A 49 1.08 -10.44 -4.74
N ASN A 50 1.94 -9.62 -5.34
CA ASN A 50 3.38 -9.90 -5.47
C ASN A 50 4.18 -9.67 -4.18
N ARG A 51 3.57 -9.15 -3.11
CA ARG A 51 4.25 -8.72 -1.87
C ARG A 51 5.33 -7.65 -2.11
N GLU A 52 5.11 -6.80 -3.10
CA GLU A 52 5.97 -5.67 -3.49
C GLU A 52 5.50 -4.34 -2.88
N VAL A 53 4.49 -4.40 -1.99
CA VAL A 53 3.98 -3.23 -1.29
C VAL A 53 4.01 -3.43 0.22
N MET A 54 4.60 -2.47 0.92
CA MET A 54 4.48 -2.33 2.35
C MET A 54 3.32 -1.39 2.67
N ILE A 55 2.43 -1.84 3.56
CA ILE A 55 1.25 -1.08 4.00
C ILE A 55 1.53 -0.52 5.39
N ALA A 56 1.17 0.74 5.62
CA ALA A 56 1.14 1.31 6.95
C ALA A 56 -0.14 2.10 7.20
N VAL A 57 -0.75 1.88 8.37
CA VAL A 57 -1.93 2.63 8.84
C VAL A 57 -1.51 3.46 10.04
N ASN A 58 -1.74 4.77 10.00
CA ASN A 58 -1.39 5.69 11.09
C ASN A 58 0.07 5.53 11.57
N LYS A 59 1.01 5.46 10.61
CA LYS A 59 2.45 5.28 10.82
C LYS A 59 2.88 3.91 11.36
N LYS A 60 1.96 2.96 11.52
CA LYS A 60 2.26 1.59 11.94
C LYS A 60 2.24 0.66 10.73
N VAL A 61 3.27 -0.19 10.58
CA VAL A 61 3.29 -1.24 9.55
C VAL A 61 2.16 -2.22 9.81
N SER A 62 1.39 -2.50 8.76
CA SER A 62 0.10 -3.18 8.81
C SER A 62 -0.02 -4.17 7.65
N SER A 63 -1.03 -5.04 7.73
CA SER A 63 -1.39 -5.96 6.65
C SER A 63 -2.63 -5.47 5.89
N GLU A 64 -2.90 -6.10 4.75
CA GLU A 64 -4.10 -5.89 3.95
C GLU A 64 -5.42 -6.18 4.69
N ASP A 65 -5.37 -7.01 5.73
CA ASP A 65 -6.52 -7.36 6.59
C ASP A 65 -6.75 -6.33 7.71
N THR A 66 -5.87 -5.33 7.84
CA THR A 66 -6.01 -4.31 8.87
C THR A 66 -7.26 -3.48 8.60
N VAL A 67 -8.08 -3.30 9.65
CA VAL A 67 -9.27 -2.47 9.59
C VAL A 67 -8.89 -1.00 9.60
N VAL A 68 -9.47 -0.25 8.67
CA VAL A 68 -9.30 1.19 8.47
C VAL A 68 -10.66 1.87 8.54
N LYS A 69 -10.67 3.09 9.04
CA LYS A 69 -11.86 3.88 9.30
C LYS A 69 -11.64 5.34 8.91
N ASP A 70 -12.74 6.07 8.93
CA ASP A 70 -12.75 7.53 8.79
C ASP A 70 -11.67 8.20 9.67
N GLY A 71 -10.83 9.04 9.05
CA GLY A 71 -9.73 9.77 9.67
C GLY A 71 -8.38 9.05 9.66
N ASP A 72 -8.32 7.80 9.20
CA ASP A 72 -7.05 7.07 9.12
C ASP A 72 -6.18 7.53 7.94
N ILE A 73 -4.86 7.46 8.14
CA ILE A 73 -3.87 7.67 7.09
C ILE A 73 -3.31 6.32 6.65
N LEU A 74 -3.58 5.96 5.40
CA LEU A 74 -3.04 4.81 4.72
C LEU A 74 -1.82 5.20 3.92
N LYS A 75 -0.74 4.43 4.05
CA LYS A 75 0.48 4.59 3.28
C LYS A 75 0.80 3.30 2.56
N PHE A 76 1.00 3.40 1.25
CA PHE A 76 1.57 2.35 0.41
C PHE A 76 2.98 2.73 0.03
N SER A 77 3.92 1.81 0.18
CA SER A 77 5.32 2.02 -0.20
C SER A 77 5.80 0.84 -1.01
N HIS A 78 6.37 1.11 -2.18
CA HIS A 78 7.01 0.07 -2.96
C HIS A 78 8.14 -0.55 -2.14
N GLN A 79 8.11 -1.87 -1.98
CA GLN A 79 9.21 -2.65 -1.43
C GLN A 79 9.72 -3.54 -2.55
N GLY A 80 10.92 -3.25 -3.03
CA GLY A 80 11.59 -4.15 -3.97
C GLY A 80 11.96 -5.47 -3.27
N MET A 81 11.91 -6.58 -4.00
CA MET A 81 12.56 -7.83 -3.61
C MET A 81 14.08 -7.64 -3.60
N THR A 82 14.62 -6.99 -2.57
CA THR A 82 15.99 -7.30 -2.14
C THR A 82 15.86 -8.37 -1.07
N SER A 83 15.81 -9.62 -1.51
CA SER A 83 16.18 -10.75 -0.68
C SER A 83 17.66 -10.59 -0.33
N TYR A 84 17.96 -9.82 0.72
CA TYR A 84 19.26 -9.86 1.39
C TYR A 84 19.33 -11.20 2.14
N ASP A 85 19.54 -12.27 1.39
CA ASP A 85 20.13 -13.50 1.89
C ASP A 85 21.59 -13.13 2.14
N GLY A 86 21.89 -12.66 3.36
CA GLY A 86 23.23 -12.23 3.78
C GLY A 86 24.35 -13.27 3.60
N THR A 87 24.06 -14.45 3.01
CA THR A 87 25.01 -15.47 2.60
C THR A 87 25.61 -15.22 1.20
N ARG A 88 24.93 -14.49 0.30
CA ARG A 88 25.35 -14.31 -1.10
C ARG A 88 25.98 -12.95 -1.43
N ASP A 89 25.86 -11.97 -0.53
CA ASP A 89 26.32 -10.59 -0.75
C ASP A 89 27.67 -10.27 -0.09
N ILE A 90 28.43 -11.31 0.30
CA ILE A 90 29.81 -11.13 0.77
C ILE A 90 30.68 -10.90 -0.47
N PRO A 91 31.31 -9.72 -0.65
CA PRO A 91 32.25 -9.51 -1.74
C PRO A 91 33.42 -10.49 -1.58
N ILE A 92 33.73 -11.24 -2.64
CA ILE A 92 35.02 -11.94 -2.79
C ILE A 92 36.13 -10.95 -3.12
#